data_AF-A0AAJ8JQ83-F1
#
_entry.id   AF-A0AAJ8JQ83-F1
#
_cell.length_a   1.000
_cell.length_b   1.000
_cell.length_c   1.000
_cell.angle_alpha   90.00
_cell.angle_beta   90.00
_cell.angle_gamma   90.00
#
_symmetry.space_group_name_H-M   'P 1'
#
loop_
_entity.id
_entity.type
_entity.pdbx_description
1 polymer ?
#
loop_
_entity_poly.entity_id
_entity_poly.type
_entity_poly.pdbx_seq_one_letter_code
_entity_poly.pdbx_strand_id
1 'polypeptide(L)'
;MSDSVIHALAGSIGGCISMAMTYPLVNLSTRAAVQTKREHVSTKEALVKIIKEEGVSGIYSGLGSSLFGIAVTNGIYYAFYEEMRSMMIRRRTKTPTSTSALSMKEGIVAGLIAGSITTLATNPIWTVQTAQATQASTVAVSQGETKRGKSSAVQVIKEIINREGPKGLWRGIGPALVLVLNPVIQYTTFERLVSLLLGYRIVSRGITPTGTKSLGRSSLSDWDLFMLGAVSKLIATSSTYPYIVVKSRLQAATHKYKSSIQAVLHILKTESVSGLYAGLSLKLLQSVLTAAFMFVAQRRIYEFVKKLVLLSSQRKLVALNV
;
A
#
# COMPACT_ATOMS: atom_id res chain seq x y z
N MET A 1 12.62 27.89 0.71
CA MET A 1 11.88 26.69 0.26
C MET A 1 10.42 26.93 0.54
N SER A 2 9.51 26.58 -0.38
CA SER A 2 8.07 26.65 -0.09
C SER A 2 7.69 25.53 0.87
N ASP A 3 6.70 25.79 1.74
CA ASP A 3 6.21 24.81 2.72
C ASP A 3 5.78 23.49 2.08
N SER A 4 5.23 23.55 0.86
CA SER A 4 4.86 22.37 0.07
C SER A 4 6.04 21.43 -0.22
N VAL A 5 7.22 21.97 -0.51
CA VAL A 5 8.43 21.16 -0.77
C VAL A 5 8.93 20.52 0.53
N ILE A 6 8.87 21.23 1.64
CA ILE A 6 9.24 20.71 2.95
C ILE A 6 8.31 19.56 3.36
N HIS A 7 7.00 19.73 3.16
CA HIS A 7 6.03 18.67 3.41
C HIS A 7 6.23 17.45 2.50
N ALA A 8 6.52 17.66 1.21
CA ALA A 8 6.80 16.57 0.28
C ALA A 8 8.07 15.77 0.65
N LEU A 9 9.16 16.47 1.00
CA LEU A 9 10.41 15.83 1.44
C LEU A 9 10.22 15.08 2.76
N ALA A 10 9.54 15.70 3.73
CA ALA A 10 9.23 15.07 5.01
C ALA A 10 8.38 13.81 4.84
N GLY A 11 7.38 13.86 3.96
CA GLY A 11 6.54 12.71 3.61
C GLY A 11 7.32 11.59 2.93
N SER A 12 8.20 11.92 1.96
CA SER A 12 9.01 10.94 1.25
C SER A 12 10.01 10.24 2.17
N ILE A 13 10.79 11.00 2.94
CA ILE A 13 11.78 10.46 3.89
C ILE A 13 11.07 9.67 4.99
N GLY A 14 9.97 10.20 5.54
CA GLY A 14 9.17 9.51 6.55
C GLY A 14 8.59 8.19 6.03
N GLY A 15 8.15 8.16 4.77
CA GLY A 15 7.71 6.94 4.09
C GLY A 15 8.82 5.90 3.93
N CYS A 16 10.03 6.30 3.54
CA CYS A 16 11.17 5.41 3.44
C CYS A 16 11.59 4.81 4.79
N ILE A 17 11.65 5.65 5.85
CA ILE A 17 11.98 5.19 7.21
C ILE A 17 10.91 4.22 7.72
N SER A 18 9.63 4.59 7.55
CA SER A 18 8.51 3.73 7.95
C SER A 18 8.52 2.40 7.20
N MET A 19 8.81 2.41 5.90
CA MET A 19 8.96 1.18 5.10
C MET A 19 10.12 0.33 5.63
N ALA A 20 11.29 0.90 5.88
CA ALA A 20 12.43 0.16 6.41
C ALA A 20 12.15 -0.48 7.79
N MET A 21 11.43 0.22 8.67
CA MET A 21 11.06 -0.31 9.98
C MET A 21 9.98 -1.40 9.89
N THR A 22 9.04 -1.28 8.95
CA THR A 22 7.89 -2.19 8.83
C THR A 22 8.08 -3.30 7.80
N TYR A 23 9.16 -3.26 7.03
CA TYR A 23 9.46 -4.26 6.00
C TYR A 23 9.48 -5.70 6.52
N PRO A 24 10.01 -6.01 7.73
CA PRO A 24 9.92 -7.35 8.30
C PRO A 24 8.48 -7.89 8.34
N LEU A 25 7.53 -7.05 8.75
CA LEU A 25 6.11 -7.42 8.80
C LEU A 25 5.50 -7.51 7.40
N VAL A 26 5.94 -6.68 6.45
CA VAL A 26 5.52 -6.79 5.04
C VAL A 26 5.92 -8.16 4.49
N ASN A 27 7.17 -8.56 4.68
CA ASN A 27 7.69 -9.84 4.22
C ASN A 27 6.95 -11.00 4.90
N LEU A 28 6.79 -10.98 6.23
CA LEU A 28 6.02 -11.99 6.97
C LEU A 28 4.56 -12.09 6.49
N SER A 29 3.87 -10.96 6.32
CA SER A 29 2.47 -10.96 5.85
C SER A 29 2.33 -11.54 4.43
N THR A 30 3.30 -11.26 3.56
CA THR A 30 3.31 -11.75 2.17
C THR A 30 3.55 -13.26 2.14
N ARG A 31 4.51 -13.75 2.92
CA ARG A 31 4.79 -15.19 3.06
C ARG A 31 3.60 -15.93 3.68
N ALA A 32 2.99 -15.38 4.72
CA ALA A 32 1.81 -15.95 5.37
C ALA A 32 0.59 -16.02 4.43
N ALA A 33 0.42 -15.04 3.53
CA ALA A 33 -0.66 -15.08 2.54
C ALA A 33 -0.48 -16.21 1.51
N VAL A 34 0.77 -16.64 1.27
CA VAL A 34 1.10 -17.70 0.31
C VAL A 34 1.10 -19.09 0.96
N GLN A 35 1.44 -19.19 2.24
CA GLN A 35 1.43 -20.45 2.99
C GLN A 35 0.03 -21.08 3.04
N THR A 36 -0.03 -22.40 2.96
CA THR A 36 -1.28 -23.18 3.05
C THR A 36 -1.48 -23.70 4.47
N LYS A 37 -2.74 -23.93 4.86
CA LYS A 37 -3.18 -24.30 6.23
C LYS A 37 -2.42 -25.46 6.89
N ARG A 38 -1.73 -26.34 6.14
CA ARG A 38 -0.88 -27.43 6.68
C ARG A 38 0.41 -26.94 7.35
N GLU A 39 0.79 -25.68 7.16
CA GLU A 39 2.02 -25.07 7.69
C GLU A 39 1.70 -23.91 8.66
N HIS A 40 0.69 -24.03 9.54
CA HIS A 40 0.38 -23.00 10.53
C HIS A 40 1.51 -22.87 11.57
N VAL A 41 2.59 -22.19 11.18
CA VAL A 41 3.67 -21.80 12.08
C VAL A 41 3.23 -20.50 12.77
N SER A 42 3.37 -20.42 14.08
CA SER A 42 3.11 -19.19 14.83
C SER A 42 3.93 -18.04 14.24
N THR A 43 3.43 -16.81 14.24
CA THR A 43 4.16 -15.64 13.70
C THR A 43 5.57 -15.52 14.28
N LYS A 44 5.73 -15.86 15.56
CA LYS A 44 7.04 -15.88 16.24
C LYS A 44 7.94 -16.99 15.71
N GLU A 45 7.38 -18.18 15.49
CA GLU A 45 8.11 -19.33 14.95
C GLU A 45 8.51 -19.11 13.49
N ALA A 46 7.64 -18.50 12.66
CA ALA A 46 7.97 -18.11 11.29
C ALA A 46 9.11 -17.08 11.27
N LEU A 47 9.07 -16.08 12.16
CA LEU A 47 10.17 -15.11 12.28
C LEU A 47 11.48 -15.77 12.72
N VAL A 48 11.44 -16.62 13.74
CA VAL A 48 12.62 -17.36 14.23
C VAL A 48 13.18 -18.28 13.15
N LYS A 49 12.31 -18.96 12.40
CA LYS A 49 12.70 -19.82 11.27
C LYS A 49 13.42 -19.02 10.19
N ILE A 50 12.89 -17.86 9.80
CA ILE A 50 13.53 -16.99 8.81
C ILE A 50 14.89 -16.49 9.30
N ILE A 51 14.99 -16.07 10.56
CA ILE A 51 16.27 -15.60 11.12
C ILE A 51 17.30 -16.74 11.15
N LYS A 52 16.87 -17.96 11.51
CA LYS A 52 17.76 -19.13 11.56
C LYS A 52 18.18 -19.62 10.16
N GLU A 53 17.30 -19.58 9.18
CA GLU A 53 17.54 -20.13 7.83
C GLU A 53 18.16 -19.11 6.86
N GLU A 54 17.72 -17.85 6.90
CA GLU A 54 18.11 -16.81 5.95
C GLU A 54 18.88 -15.64 6.59
N GLY A 55 19.01 -15.62 7.92
CA GLY A 55 19.63 -14.53 8.67
C GLY A 55 18.80 -13.24 8.66
N VAL A 56 19.36 -12.19 9.30
CA VAL A 56 18.73 -10.86 9.34
C VAL A 56 18.58 -10.26 7.93
N SER A 57 19.48 -10.60 6.99
CA SER A 57 19.35 -10.18 5.59
C SER A 57 18.17 -10.84 4.87
N GLY A 58 17.69 -12.01 5.29
CA GLY A 58 16.55 -12.71 4.70
C GLY A 58 15.23 -11.97 4.89
N ILE A 59 15.05 -11.37 6.08
CA ILE A 59 13.89 -10.55 6.42
C ILE A 59 13.77 -9.32 5.49
N TYR A 60 14.91 -8.78 5.05
CA TYR A 60 14.99 -7.65 4.13
C TYR A 60 15.18 -8.05 2.66
N SER A 61 15.13 -9.35 2.36
CA SER A 61 15.25 -9.85 1.00
C SER A 61 14.10 -9.34 0.13
N GLY A 62 14.42 -8.76 -1.02
CA GLY A 62 13.45 -8.19 -1.94
C GLY A 62 13.11 -6.71 -1.69
N LEU A 63 13.67 -6.05 -0.67
CA LEU A 63 13.39 -4.63 -0.38
C LEU A 63 13.71 -3.74 -1.59
N GLY A 64 14.87 -3.92 -2.22
CA GLY A 64 15.27 -3.15 -3.40
C GLY A 64 14.30 -3.31 -4.57
N SER A 65 13.90 -4.55 -4.88
CA SER A 65 12.87 -4.82 -5.90
C SER A 65 11.52 -4.24 -5.53
N SER A 66 11.18 -4.23 -4.24
CA SER A 66 9.93 -3.66 -3.72
C SER A 66 9.90 -2.14 -3.90
N LEU A 67 10.99 -1.46 -3.54
CA LEU A 67 11.12 0.00 -3.69
C LEU A 67 11.10 0.40 -5.16
N PHE A 68 11.80 -0.33 -6.02
CA PHE A 68 11.76 -0.12 -7.46
C PHE A 68 10.35 -0.29 -8.03
N GLY A 69 9.67 -1.39 -7.66
CA GLY A 69 8.29 -1.63 -8.09
C GLY A 69 7.32 -0.53 -7.63
N ILE A 70 7.44 -0.08 -6.38
CA ILE A 70 6.63 1.02 -5.83
C ILE A 70 6.90 2.33 -6.61
N ALA A 71 8.17 2.65 -6.90
CA ALA A 71 8.52 3.85 -7.64
C ALA A 71 7.91 3.85 -9.05
N VAL A 72 8.03 2.74 -9.79
CA VAL A 72 7.46 2.58 -11.13
C VAL A 72 5.92 2.63 -11.08
N THR A 73 5.30 1.91 -10.15
CA THR A 73 3.83 1.93 -9.97
C THR A 73 3.33 3.34 -9.69
N ASN A 74 3.97 4.10 -8.80
CA ASN A 74 3.56 5.47 -8.49
C ASN A 74 3.75 6.41 -9.68
N GLY A 75 4.88 6.30 -10.40
CA GLY A 75 5.14 7.13 -11.57
C GLY A 75 4.08 6.94 -12.66
N ILE A 76 3.78 5.69 -13.01
CA ILE A 76 2.75 5.35 -14.00
C ILE A 76 1.37 5.82 -13.51
N TYR A 77 1.03 5.55 -12.25
CA TYR A 77 -0.25 5.96 -11.68
C TYR A 77 -0.47 7.47 -11.77
N TYR A 78 0.50 8.27 -11.32
CA TYR A 78 0.35 9.73 -11.33
C TYR A 78 0.33 10.30 -12.75
N ALA A 79 1.10 9.75 -13.68
CA ALA A 79 1.04 10.16 -15.08
C ALA A 79 -0.36 9.97 -15.68
N PHE A 80 -0.92 8.76 -15.58
CA PHE A 80 -2.27 8.48 -16.10
C PHE A 80 -3.36 9.20 -15.31
N TYR A 81 -3.20 9.36 -13.99
CA TYR A 81 -4.16 10.10 -13.17
C TYR A 81 -4.23 11.58 -13.58
N GLU A 82 -3.08 12.22 -13.82
CA GLU A 82 -3.03 13.63 -14.22
C GLU A 82 -3.57 13.84 -15.64
N GLU A 83 -3.32 12.89 -16.55
CA GLU A 83 -3.94 12.90 -17.89
C GLU A 83 -5.47 12.77 -17.80
N MET A 84 -5.99 11.82 -17.01
CA MET A 84 -7.43 11.65 -16.81
C MET A 84 -8.04 12.89 -16.16
N ARG A 85 -7.39 13.44 -15.13
CA ARG A 85 -7.79 14.69 -14.48
C ARG A 85 -7.87 15.84 -15.49
N SER A 86 -6.81 16.05 -16.26
CA SER A 86 -6.74 17.11 -17.28
C SER A 86 -7.83 16.95 -18.34
N MET A 87 -8.09 15.73 -18.79
CA MET A 87 -9.16 15.43 -19.75
C MET A 87 -10.54 15.78 -19.18
N MET A 88 -10.83 15.42 -17.93
CA MET A 88 -12.13 15.71 -17.29
C MET A 88 -12.34 17.21 -17.08
N ILE A 89 -11.31 17.93 -16.63
CA ILE A 89 -11.37 19.39 -16.45
C ILE A 89 -11.60 20.09 -17.80
N ARG A 90 -10.89 19.70 -18.86
CA ARG A 90 -11.08 20.26 -20.22
C ARG A 90 -12.48 20.03 -20.78
N ARG A 91 -13.14 18.92 -20.41
CA ARG A 91 -14.53 18.66 -20.78
C ARG A 91 -15.51 19.55 -20.01
N ARG A 92 -15.20 19.88 -18.74
CA ARG A 92 -16.00 20.81 -17.91
C ARG A 92 -15.90 22.26 -18.34
N THR A 93 -14.75 22.74 -18.80
CA THR A 93 -14.57 24.16 -19.21
C THR A 93 -15.50 24.62 -20.34
N LYS A 94 -16.28 23.72 -20.96
CA LYS A 94 -17.41 24.05 -21.84
C LYS A 94 -18.70 24.46 -21.09
N THR A 95 -18.70 24.42 -19.76
CA THR A 95 -19.82 24.82 -18.88
C THR A 95 -19.40 25.98 -17.95
N PRO A 96 -20.27 26.99 -17.75
CA PRO A 96 -19.91 28.29 -17.17
C PRO A 96 -19.61 28.30 -15.65
N THR A 97 -19.65 27.16 -14.95
CA THR A 97 -19.45 27.03 -13.48
C THR A 97 -18.20 26.23 -13.09
N SER A 98 -17.16 26.25 -13.92
CA SER A 98 -16.02 25.33 -13.80
C SER A 98 -15.03 25.71 -12.69
N THR A 99 -15.04 24.94 -11.60
CA THR A 99 -13.95 24.88 -10.61
C THR A 99 -12.76 24.08 -11.16
N SER A 100 -11.53 24.45 -10.79
CA SER A 100 -10.28 23.78 -11.22
C SER A 100 -10.01 22.43 -10.51
N ALA A 101 -10.91 22.01 -9.62
CA ALA A 101 -10.81 20.76 -8.87
C ALA A 101 -11.84 19.73 -9.38
N LEU A 102 -11.43 18.46 -9.42
CA LEU A 102 -12.33 17.36 -9.73
C LEU A 102 -13.37 17.17 -8.63
N SER A 103 -14.61 16.87 -9.01
CA SER A 103 -15.59 16.34 -8.08
C SER A 103 -15.14 14.98 -7.53
N MET A 104 -15.60 14.62 -6.34
CA MET A 104 -15.32 13.33 -5.71
C MET A 104 -15.59 12.14 -6.66
N LYS A 105 -16.72 12.16 -7.37
CA LYS A 105 -17.08 11.09 -8.32
C LYS A 105 -16.09 11.00 -9.49
N GLU A 106 -15.65 12.16 -9.99
CA GLU A 106 -14.70 12.24 -11.10
C GLU A 106 -13.31 11.78 -10.67
N GLY A 107 -12.87 12.18 -9.47
CA GLY A 107 -11.60 11.73 -8.89
C GLY A 107 -11.56 10.22 -8.67
N ILE A 108 -12.68 9.61 -8.25
CA ILE A 108 -12.80 8.14 -8.12
C ILE A 108 -12.68 7.48 -9.50
N VAL A 109 -13.42 7.96 -10.51
CA VAL A 109 -13.37 7.39 -11.87
C VAL A 109 -11.97 7.52 -12.47
N ALA A 110 -11.35 8.70 -12.37
CA ALA A 110 -9.98 8.92 -12.84
C ALA A 110 -8.98 8.00 -12.12
N GLY A 111 -9.11 7.84 -10.80
CA GLY A 111 -8.27 6.94 -10.00
C GLY A 111 -8.44 5.47 -10.37
N LEU A 112 -9.67 5.03 -10.67
CA LEU A 112 -9.94 3.64 -11.08
C LEU A 112 -9.37 3.33 -12.47
N ILE A 113 -9.50 4.26 -13.42
CA ILE A 113 -8.94 4.10 -14.78
C ILE A 113 -7.41 4.09 -14.69
N ALA A 114 -6.81 5.08 -14.05
CA ALA A 114 -5.36 5.16 -13.87
C ALA A 114 -4.81 3.95 -13.11
N GLY A 115 -5.49 3.52 -12.05
CA GLY A 115 -5.13 2.33 -11.27
C GLY A 115 -5.22 1.04 -12.08
N SER A 116 -6.22 0.89 -12.96
CA SER A 116 -6.37 -0.28 -13.82
C SER A 116 -5.24 -0.37 -14.86
N ILE A 117 -4.94 0.75 -15.54
CA ILE A 117 -3.83 0.84 -16.50
C ILE A 117 -2.50 0.54 -15.81
N THR A 118 -2.26 1.16 -14.65
CA THR A 118 -1.05 0.94 -13.85
C THR A 118 -0.91 -0.52 -13.44
N THR A 119 -2.02 -1.15 -13.03
CA THR A 119 -2.02 -2.56 -12.64
C THR A 119 -1.65 -3.46 -13.82
N LEU A 120 -2.20 -3.20 -15.01
CA LEU A 120 -1.86 -3.94 -16.22
C LEU A 120 -0.38 -3.79 -16.61
N ALA A 121 0.16 -2.58 -16.50
CA ALA A 121 1.54 -2.28 -16.85
C ALA A 121 2.56 -2.85 -15.83
N THR A 122 2.22 -2.82 -14.54
CA THR A 122 3.17 -3.18 -13.46
C THR A 122 3.00 -4.60 -12.93
N ASN A 123 1.98 -5.34 -13.36
CA ASN A 123 1.77 -6.73 -12.90
C ASN A 123 3.02 -7.62 -13.06
N PRO A 124 3.80 -7.57 -14.16
CA PRO A 124 5.02 -8.36 -14.29
C PRO A 124 6.02 -8.14 -13.16
N ILE A 125 6.19 -6.89 -12.71
CA ILE A 125 7.11 -6.53 -11.63
C ILE A 125 6.66 -7.18 -10.32
N TRP A 126 5.35 -7.08 -10.01
CA TRP A 126 4.77 -7.65 -8.80
C TRP A 126 4.77 -9.18 -8.80
N THR A 127 4.60 -9.82 -9.97
CA THR A 127 4.71 -11.28 -10.11
C THR A 127 6.13 -11.74 -9.81
N VAL A 128 7.14 -11.09 -10.38
CA VAL A 128 8.56 -11.42 -10.13
C VAL A 128 8.92 -11.19 -8.66
N GLN A 129 8.51 -10.06 -8.09
CA GLN A 129 8.75 -9.74 -6.69
C GLN A 129 8.11 -10.77 -5.74
N THR A 130 6.86 -11.15 -6.00
CA THR A 130 6.16 -12.16 -5.17
C THR A 130 6.83 -13.52 -5.30
N ALA A 131 7.17 -13.94 -6.53
CA ALA A 131 7.90 -15.18 -6.78
C ALA A 131 9.26 -15.20 -6.05
N GLN A 132 10.03 -14.10 -6.08
CA GLN A 132 11.28 -13.97 -5.34
C GLN A 132 11.09 -14.07 -3.82
N ALA A 133 10.07 -13.41 -3.28
CA ALA A 133 9.78 -13.46 -1.84
C ALA A 133 9.40 -14.88 -1.37
N THR A 134 8.80 -15.69 -2.24
CA THR A 134 8.34 -17.05 -1.92
C THR A 134 9.34 -18.15 -2.26
N GLN A 135 10.17 -17.98 -3.30
CA GLN A 135 11.20 -18.95 -3.67
C GLN A 135 12.29 -19.12 -2.60
N ALA A 136 12.49 -18.11 -1.74
CA ALA A 136 13.31 -18.25 -0.54
C ALA A 136 12.81 -19.38 0.38
N SER A 137 11.50 -19.67 0.38
CA SER A 137 10.87 -20.68 1.23
C SER A 137 10.67 -22.05 0.56
N THR A 138 10.48 -22.13 -0.77
CA THR A 138 10.23 -23.41 -1.46
C THR A 138 11.48 -24.27 -1.64
N VAL A 139 12.65 -23.63 -1.78
CA VAL A 139 13.92 -24.35 -1.95
C VAL A 139 14.43 -24.94 -0.64
N ALA A 140 14.10 -24.33 0.51
CA ALA A 140 14.47 -24.85 1.83
C ALA A 140 13.80 -26.19 2.18
N VAL A 141 12.70 -26.56 1.53
CA VAL A 141 11.90 -27.77 1.88
C VAL A 141 12.13 -28.92 0.89
N SER A 142 12.54 -28.65 -0.35
CA SER A 142 12.48 -29.66 -1.42
C SER A 142 13.81 -30.37 -1.71
N GLN A 143 14.95 -29.80 -1.33
CA GLN A 143 16.26 -30.39 -1.60
C GLN A 143 17.19 -30.08 -0.42
N GLY A 144 17.76 -31.10 0.21
CA GLY A 144 18.79 -30.98 1.24
C GLY A 144 20.12 -30.39 0.74
N GLU A 145 20.08 -29.53 -0.28
CA GLU A 145 21.23 -28.82 -0.83
C GLU A 145 21.27 -27.39 -0.30
N THR A 146 22.24 -27.16 0.57
CA THR A 146 22.66 -25.86 1.06
C THR A 146 23.04 -24.92 -0.08
N LYS A 147 22.40 -23.74 -0.12
CA LYS A 147 22.79 -22.51 -0.83
C LYS A 147 22.53 -22.48 -2.35
N ARG A 148 21.31 -22.13 -2.74
CA ARG A 148 21.10 -21.27 -3.93
C ARG A 148 20.99 -19.81 -3.47
N GLY A 149 21.97 -19.00 -3.85
CA GLY A 149 21.98 -17.56 -3.57
C GLY A 149 20.74 -16.85 -4.12
N LYS A 150 20.41 -15.68 -3.55
CA LYS A 150 19.28 -14.81 -3.94
C LYS A 150 19.08 -14.82 -5.46
N SER A 151 18.05 -15.49 -5.96
CA SER A 151 17.76 -15.54 -7.40
C SER A 151 17.58 -14.14 -7.93
N SER A 152 18.44 -13.74 -8.87
CA SER A 152 18.34 -12.44 -9.55
C SER A 152 16.97 -12.31 -10.21
N ALA A 153 16.40 -11.10 -10.26
CA ALA A 153 15.09 -10.87 -10.88
C ALA A 153 15.06 -11.39 -12.33
N VAL A 154 16.19 -11.27 -13.03
CA VAL A 154 16.38 -11.78 -14.40
C VAL A 154 16.24 -13.31 -14.47
N GLN A 155 16.75 -14.03 -13.46
CA GLN A 155 16.64 -15.49 -13.41
C GLN A 155 15.18 -15.92 -13.20
N VAL A 156 14.47 -15.23 -12.30
CA VAL A 156 13.04 -15.50 -12.06
C VAL A 156 12.19 -15.19 -13.29
N ILE A 157 12.48 -14.09 -13.99
CA ILE A 157 11.82 -13.74 -15.26
C ILE A 157 12.05 -14.84 -16.30
N LYS A 158 13.31 -15.25 -16.51
CA LYS A 158 13.65 -16.33 -17.47
C LYS A 158 12.93 -17.63 -17.13
N GLU A 159 12.88 -17.98 -15.84
CA GLU A 159 12.21 -19.21 -15.40
C GLU A 159 10.69 -19.15 -15.63
N ILE A 160 10.03 -18.02 -15.35
CA ILE A 160 8.60 -17.84 -15.63
C ILE A 160 8.33 -17.95 -17.15
N ILE A 161 9.13 -17.26 -17.97
CA ILE A 161 8.96 -17.25 -19.42
C ILE A 161 9.19 -18.66 -20.00
N ASN A 162 10.21 -19.39 -19.55
CA ASN A 162 10.50 -20.73 -20.06
C ASN A 162 9.43 -21.76 -19.66
N ARG A 163 8.80 -21.61 -18.48
CA ARG A 163 7.80 -22.57 -17.99
C ARG A 163 6.38 -22.29 -18.50
N GLU A 164 6.00 -21.02 -18.63
CA GLU A 164 4.60 -20.62 -18.87
C GLU A 164 4.43 -19.67 -20.07
N GLY A 165 5.53 -19.28 -20.68
CA GLY A 165 5.56 -18.22 -21.67
C GLY A 165 5.39 -16.81 -21.08
N PRO A 166 5.39 -15.79 -21.93
CA PRO A 166 5.30 -14.38 -21.52
C PRO A 166 4.03 -14.05 -20.72
N LYS A 167 2.94 -14.79 -20.96
CA LYS A 167 1.66 -14.58 -20.27
C LYS A 167 1.72 -14.91 -18.77
N GLY A 168 2.69 -15.72 -18.32
CA GLY A 168 2.90 -16.04 -16.90
C GLY A 168 3.17 -14.80 -16.04
N LEU A 169 3.74 -13.73 -16.62
CA LEU A 169 4.00 -12.47 -15.92
C LEU A 169 2.71 -11.72 -15.52
N TRP A 170 1.59 -11.98 -16.20
CA TRP A 170 0.28 -11.37 -15.93
C TRP A 170 -0.60 -12.20 -14.97
N ARG A 171 -0.01 -13.16 -14.26
CA ARG A 171 -0.74 -13.91 -13.24
C ARG A 171 -1.23 -13.04 -12.10
N GLY A 172 -2.43 -13.38 -11.62
CA GLY A 172 -3.09 -12.63 -10.56
C GLY A 172 -3.74 -11.32 -11.00
N ILE A 173 -3.76 -11.00 -12.31
CA ILE A 173 -4.30 -9.73 -12.80
C ILE A 173 -5.77 -9.50 -12.42
N GLY A 174 -6.60 -10.56 -12.41
CA GLY A 174 -8.02 -10.43 -12.03
C GLY A 174 -8.20 -9.89 -10.60
N PRO A 175 -7.67 -10.57 -9.56
CA PRO A 175 -7.66 -10.08 -8.20
C PRO A 175 -6.95 -8.73 -8.07
N ALA A 176 -5.87 -8.51 -8.83
CA ALA A 176 -5.17 -7.22 -8.82
C ALA A 176 -6.06 -6.07 -9.29
N LEU A 177 -6.89 -6.27 -10.33
CA LEU A 177 -7.85 -5.27 -10.81
C LEU A 177 -8.96 -5.00 -9.78
N VAL A 178 -9.46 -6.04 -9.10
CA VAL A 178 -10.41 -5.85 -7.99
C VAL A 178 -9.78 -5.04 -6.86
N LEU A 179 -8.49 -5.26 -6.58
CA LEU A 179 -7.76 -4.52 -5.55
C LEU A 179 -7.56 -3.03 -5.88
N VAL A 180 -7.77 -2.59 -7.13
CA VAL A 180 -7.81 -1.16 -7.49
C VAL A 180 -8.98 -0.44 -6.78
N LEU A 181 -10.01 -1.17 -6.33
CA LEU A 181 -11.11 -0.62 -5.54
C LEU A 181 -10.72 -0.34 -4.08
N ASN A 182 -9.59 -0.86 -3.58
CA ASN A 182 -9.21 -0.70 -2.18
C ASN A 182 -9.13 0.78 -1.73
N PRO A 183 -8.46 1.70 -2.46
CA PRO A 183 -8.47 3.12 -2.12
C PRO A 183 -9.87 3.76 -2.15
N VAL A 184 -10.75 3.30 -3.04
CA VAL A 184 -12.14 3.81 -3.14
C VAL A 184 -12.95 3.41 -1.91
N ILE A 185 -12.82 2.17 -1.46
CA ILE A 185 -13.45 1.68 -0.23
C ILE A 185 -12.90 2.45 0.97
N GLN A 186 -11.58 2.62 1.05
CA GLN A 186 -10.93 3.37 2.12
C GLN A 186 -11.44 4.81 2.18
N TYR A 187 -11.42 5.53 1.06
CA TYR A 187 -11.87 6.92 1.00
C TYR A 187 -13.36 7.06 1.33
N THR A 188 -14.21 6.21 0.77
CA THR A 188 -15.66 6.24 1.04
C THR A 188 -15.96 5.97 2.51
N THR A 189 -15.27 5.00 3.11
CA THR A 189 -15.37 4.70 4.54
C THR A 189 -14.91 5.89 5.36
N PHE A 190 -13.80 6.51 4.97
CA PHE A 190 -13.25 7.70 5.64
C PHE A 190 -14.26 8.86 5.66
N GLU A 191 -14.84 9.21 4.51
CA GLU A 191 -15.83 10.31 4.45
C GLU A 191 -17.09 10.01 5.27
N ARG A 192 -17.51 8.74 5.31
CA ARG A 192 -18.63 8.30 6.18
C ARG A 192 -18.29 8.45 7.65
N LEU A 193 -17.10 8.03 8.08
CA LEU A 193 -16.67 8.17 9.48
C LEU A 193 -16.50 9.65 9.87
N VAL A 194 -15.97 10.49 8.98
CA VAL A 194 -15.90 11.95 9.19
C VAL A 194 -17.29 12.53 9.40
N SER A 195 -18.24 12.19 8.52
CA SER A 195 -19.62 12.69 8.58
C SER A 195 -20.32 12.24 9.87
N LEU A 196 -20.11 10.99 10.30
CA LEU A 196 -20.63 10.46 11.57
C LEU A 196 -20.06 11.20 12.78
N LEU A 197 -18.74 11.44 12.80
CA LEU A 197 -18.09 12.15 13.91
C LEU A 197 -18.55 13.61 14.00
N LEU A 198 -18.66 14.30 12.87
CA LEU A 198 -19.17 15.67 12.82
C LEU A 198 -20.62 15.73 13.27
N GLY A 199 -21.48 14.82 12.80
CA GLY A 199 -22.87 14.72 13.24
C GLY A 199 -23.00 14.48 14.74
N TYR A 200 -22.20 13.56 15.29
CA TYR A 200 -22.16 13.33 16.73
C TYR A 200 -21.70 14.57 17.52
N ARG A 201 -20.68 15.31 17.04
CA ARG A 201 -20.21 16.55 17.69
C ARG A 201 -21.23 17.68 17.61
N ILE A 202 -21.97 17.80 16.51
CA ILE A 202 -23.04 18.80 16.35
C ILE A 202 -24.14 18.54 17.37
N VAL A 203 -24.61 17.29 17.47
CA VAL A 203 -25.63 16.88 18.44
C VAL A 203 -25.13 17.06 19.88
N SER A 204 -23.92 16.60 20.18
CA SER A 204 -23.34 16.67 21.53
C SER A 204 -23.04 18.10 22.00
N ARG A 205 -22.80 19.04 21.08
CA ARG A 205 -22.57 20.47 21.38
C ARG A 205 -23.84 21.32 21.30
N GLY A 206 -25.00 20.72 21.01
CA GLY A 206 -26.27 21.44 20.89
C GLY A 206 -26.28 22.53 19.81
N ILE A 207 -25.44 22.42 18.78
CA ILE A 207 -25.34 23.43 17.73
C ILE A 207 -26.52 23.23 16.79
N THR A 208 -27.54 24.07 16.93
CA THR A 208 -28.68 24.14 16.01
C THR A 208 -28.23 24.58 14.61
N PRO A 209 -28.79 24.01 13.53
CA PRO A 209 -28.39 24.29 12.15
C PRO A 209 -28.87 25.66 11.62
N THR A 210 -29.10 26.63 12.50
CA THR A 210 -29.65 27.96 12.15
C THR A 210 -28.63 29.11 12.28
N GLY A 211 -27.38 28.85 12.67
CA GLY A 211 -26.35 29.90 12.80
C GLY A 211 -25.00 29.52 12.17
N THR A 212 -24.77 29.97 10.93
CA THR A 212 -23.50 30.37 10.26
C THR A 212 -22.15 29.65 10.49
N LYS A 213 -22.05 28.58 11.27
CA LYS A 213 -20.84 27.74 11.40
C LYS A 213 -21.22 26.27 11.28
N SER A 214 -21.50 25.83 10.06
CA SER A 214 -21.43 24.41 9.71
C SER A 214 -20.08 23.87 10.21
N LEU A 215 -20.09 22.90 11.14
CA LEU A 215 -18.87 22.21 11.55
C LEU A 215 -18.34 21.45 10.34
N GLY A 216 -17.46 22.10 9.61
CA GLY A 216 -16.74 21.50 8.49
C GLY A 216 -15.58 20.64 8.97
N ARG A 217 -14.93 20.01 7.99
CA ARG A 217 -13.70 19.23 8.19
C ARG A 217 -12.59 20.00 8.91
N SER A 218 -12.59 21.33 8.83
CA SER A 218 -11.67 22.23 9.54
C SER A 218 -11.79 22.20 11.07
N SER A 219 -12.86 21.62 11.60
CA SER A 219 -13.04 21.41 13.05
C SER A 219 -12.39 20.14 13.59
N LEU A 220 -11.87 19.27 12.71
CA LEU A 220 -11.22 18.02 13.08
C LEU A 220 -9.74 18.27 13.37
N SER A 221 -9.24 17.66 14.45
CA SER A 221 -7.81 17.66 14.74
C SER A 221 -7.06 16.75 13.75
N ASP A 222 -5.77 17.01 13.54
CA ASP A 222 -4.87 16.09 12.82
C ASP A 222 -4.93 14.67 13.40
N TRP A 223 -5.13 14.55 14.71
CA TRP A 223 -5.29 13.25 15.38
C TRP A 223 -6.61 12.56 15.02
N ASP A 224 -7.72 13.31 14.92
CA ASP A 224 -9.01 12.79 14.48
C ASP A 224 -8.88 12.24 13.05
N LEU A 225 -8.29 13.03 12.15
CA LEU A 225 -8.08 12.65 10.75
C LEU A 225 -7.17 11.42 10.63
N PHE A 226 -6.13 11.34 11.45
CA PHE A 226 -5.24 10.19 11.51
C PHE A 226 -5.97 8.92 11.97
N MET A 227 -6.73 8.98 13.07
CA MET A 227 -7.49 7.83 13.59
C MET A 227 -8.57 7.37 12.60
N LEU A 228 -9.35 8.29 12.04
CA LEU A 228 -10.37 7.98 11.03
C LEU A 228 -9.73 7.37 9.78
N GLY A 229 -8.57 7.88 9.36
CA GLY A 229 -7.76 7.35 8.27
C GLY A 229 -7.29 5.92 8.54
N ALA A 230 -6.77 5.66 9.74
CA ALA A 230 -6.33 4.33 10.16
C ALA A 230 -7.48 3.32 10.18
N VAL A 231 -8.61 3.66 10.82
CA VAL A 231 -9.79 2.77 10.90
C VAL A 231 -10.33 2.46 9.50
N SER A 232 -10.42 3.47 8.64
CA SER A 232 -10.89 3.29 7.25
C SER A 232 -9.98 2.37 6.44
N LYS A 233 -8.66 2.48 6.64
CA LYS A 233 -7.68 1.60 6.00
C LYS A 233 -7.81 0.16 6.48
N LEU A 234 -8.07 -0.06 7.77
CA LEU A 234 -8.28 -1.39 8.33
C LEU A 234 -9.55 -2.04 7.79
N ILE A 235 -10.66 -1.29 7.70
CA ILE A 235 -11.91 -1.76 7.12
C ILE A 235 -11.71 -2.13 5.65
N ALA A 236 -11.13 -1.23 4.85
CA ALA A 236 -10.88 -1.48 3.43
C ALA A 236 -9.94 -2.67 3.21
N THR A 237 -8.86 -2.78 3.99
CA THR A 237 -7.92 -3.90 3.92
C THR A 237 -8.60 -5.22 4.28
N SER A 238 -9.42 -5.24 5.34
CA SER A 238 -10.13 -6.45 5.77
C SER A 238 -11.12 -6.93 4.72
N SER A 239 -11.92 -6.02 4.15
CA SER A 239 -12.89 -6.36 3.10
C SER A 239 -12.24 -6.84 1.80
N THR A 240 -11.05 -6.34 1.48
CA THR A 240 -10.32 -6.71 0.25
C THR A 240 -9.29 -7.81 0.46
N TYR A 241 -9.08 -8.26 1.70
CA TYR A 241 -8.04 -9.22 2.05
C TYR A 241 -8.14 -10.57 1.33
N PRO A 242 -9.35 -11.15 1.11
CA PRO A 242 -9.47 -12.38 0.32
C PRO A 242 -8.83 -12.27 -1.07
N TYR A 243 -8.97 -11.11 -1.72
CA TYR A 243 -8.35 -10.86 -3.03
C TYR A 243 -6.84 -10.67 -2.94
N ILE A 244 -6.32 -10.14 -1.82
CA ILE A 244 -4.88 -10.06 -1.55
C ILE A 244 -4.30 -11.48 -1.48
N VAL A 245 -4.92 -12.38 -0.72
CA VAL A 245 -4.46 -13.77 -0.60
C VAL A 245 -4.50 -14.50 -1.94
N VAL A 246 -5.60 -14.36 -2.69
CA VAL A 246 -5.74 -15.00 -4.01
C VAL A 246 -4.70 -14.46 -4.98
N LYS A 247 -4.48 -13.13 -5.01
CA LYS A 247 -3.42 -12.49 -5.81
C LYS A 247 -2.05 -13.07 -5.47
N SER A 248 -1.68 -13.06 -4.18
CA SER A 248 -0.38 -13.53 -3.71
C SER A 248 -0.15 -15.00 -4.05
N ARG A 249 -1.15 -15.87 -3.86
CA ARG A 249 -1.05 -17.30 -4.21
C ARG A 249 -0.92 -17.53 -5.72
N LEU A 250 -1.64 -16.77 -6.55
CA LEU A 250 -1.51 -16.85 -8.01
C LEU A 250 -0.16 -16.34 -8.53
N GLN A 251 0.41 -15.32 -7.89
CA GLN A 251 1.72 -14.78 -8.26
C GLN A 251 2.87 -15.65 -7.73
N ALA A 252 2.64 -16.43 -6.67
CA ALA A 252 3.62 -17.35 -6.10
C ALA A 252 3.64 -18.74 -6.75
N ALA A 253 2.47 -19.30 -7.11
CA ALA A 253 2.35 -20.69 -7.53
C ALA A 253 2.46 -20.87 -9.04
N THR A 254 3.54 -21.55 -9.50
CA THR A 254 3.85 -21.77 -10.92
C THR A 254 2.83 -22.68 -11.65
N HIS A 255 2.03 -23.51 -10.97
CA HIS A 255 1.13 -24.46 -11.67
C HIS A 255 -0.19 -24.85 -10.96
N LYS A 256 -0.55 -24.25 -9.83
CA LYS A 256 -1.68 -24.78 -9.03
C LYS A 256 -3.08 -24.28 -9.46
N TYR A 257 -3.16 -23.15 -10.15
CA TYR A 257 -4.44 -22.51 -10.50
C TYR A 257 -4.43 -21.92 -11.92
N LYS A 258 -5.47 -22.21 -12.72
CA LYS A 258 -5.63 -21.62 -14.07
C LYS A 258 -6.41 -20.32 -14.05
N SER A 259 -7.22 -20.09 -13.01
CA SER A 259 -8.08 -18.91 -12.88
C SER A 259 -8.22 -18.46 -11.42
N SER A 260 -8.49 -17.18 -11.23
CA SER A 260 -8.72 -16.54 -9.94
C SER A 260 -9.93 -17.12 -9.21
N ILE A 261 -11.00 -17.44 -9.94
CA ILE A 261 -12.20 -18.06 -9.37
C ILE A 261 -11.88 -19.48 -8.92
N GLN A 262 -11.12 -20.23 -9.73
CA GLN A 262 -10.67 -21.57 -9.37
C GLN A 262 -9.78 -21.54 -8.12
N ALA A 263 -8.90 -20.54 -7.99
CA ALA A 263 -8.10 -20.34 -6.79
C ALA A 263 -8.97 -20.10 -5.56
N VAL A 264 -9.95 -19.20 -5.62
CA VAL A 264 -10.90 -18.95 -4.53
C VAL A 264 -11.63 -20.23 -4.13
N LEU A 265 -12.23 -20.94 -5.10
CA LEU A 265 -12.99 -22.16 -4.85
C LEU A 265 -12.12 -23.26 -4.24
N HIS A 266 -10.89 -23.43 -4.75
CA HIS A 266 -9.96 -24.40 -4.18
C HIS A 266 -9.58 -24.03 -2.75
N ILE A 267 -9.26 -22.76 -2.45
CA ILE A 267 -8.91 -22.32 -1.10
C ILE A 267 -10.08 -22.56 -0.14
N LEU A 268 -11.30 -22.22 -0.55
CA LEU A 268 -12.50 -22.49 0.24
C LEU A 268 -12.71 -23.98 0.49
N LYS A 269 -12.46 -24.84 -0.51
CA LYS A 269 -12.60 -26.29 -0.39
C LYS A 269 -11.51 -26.93 0.49
N THR A 270 -10.26 -26.48 0.41
CA THR A 270 -9.13 -27.11 1.11
C THR A 270 -8.79 -26.49 2.46
N GLU A 271 -9.02 -25.19 2.62
CA GLU A 271 -8.57 -24.41 3.78
C GLU A 271 -9.71 -23.66 4.48
N SER A 272 -10.93 -23.74 3.93
CA SER A 272 -12.10 -23.00 4.40
C SER A 272 -11.90 -21.47 4.31
N VAL A 273 -12.84 -20.70 4.87
CA VAL A 273 -12.79 -19.23 4.90
C VAL A 273 -11.52 -18.71 5.60
N SER A 274 -11.02 -19.44 6.60
CA SER A 274 -9.77 -19.12 7.30
C SER A 274 -8.55 -19.02 6.36
N GLY A 275 -8.50 -19.82 5.30
CA GLY A 275 -7.42 -19.74 4.30
C GLY A 275 -7.39 -18.42 3.53
N LEU A 276 -8.55 -17.81 3.27
CA LEU A 276 -8.65 -16.49 2.60
C LEU A 276 -8.21 -15.33 3.50
N TYR A 277 -8.08 -15.57 4.81
CA TYR A 277 -7.64 -14.58 5.81
C TYR A 277 -6.29 -14.93 6.45
N ALA A 278 -5.54 -15.87 5.86
CA ALA A 278 -4.19 -16.23 6.30
C ALA A 278 -3.27 -14.99 6.27
N GLY A 279 -2.69 -14.63 7.42
CA GLY A 279 -1.82 -13.47 7.57
C GLY A 279 -2.53 -12.12 7.76
N LEU A 280 -3.86 -12.07 7.90
CA LEU A 280 -4.60 -10.81 8.09
C LEU A 280 -4.07 -10.03 9.31
N SER A 281 -3.87 -10.70 10.44
CA SER A 281 -3.38 -10.07 11.68
C SER A 281 -2.04 -9.38 11.48
N LEU A 282 -1.11 -10.04 10.78
CA LEU A 282 0.19 -9.48 10.39
C LEU A 282 0.03 -8.26 9.49
N LYS A 283 -0.88 -8.32 8.51
CA LYS A 283 -1.12 -7.22 7.59
C LYS A 283 -1.75 -6.01 8.27
N LEU A 284 -2.70 -6.23 9.18
CA LEU A 284 -3.34 -5.16 9.96
C LEU A 284 -2.33 -4.51 10.92
N LEU A 285 -1.55 -5.32 11.64
CA LEU A 285 -0.47 -4.82 12.51
C LEU A 285 0.55 -3.99 11.72
N GLN A 286 0.98 -4.51 10.56
CA GLN A 286 1.85 -3.79 9.63
C GLN A 286 1.24 -2.44 9.23
N SER A 287 -0.04 -2.43 8.86
CA SER A 287 -0.73 -1.21 8.43
C SER A 287 -0.80 -0.14 9.53
N VAL A 288 -1.12 -0.55 10.77
CA VAL A 288 -1.17 0.34 11.94
C VAL A 288 0.22 0.89 12.26
N LEU A 289 1.24 0.04 12.30
CA LEU A 289 2.61 0.45 12.59
C LEU A 289 3.18 1.37 11.50
N THR A 290 2.93 1.07 10.22
CA THR A 290 3.33 1.95 9.12
C THR A 290 2.70 3.32 9.29
N ALA A 291 1.39 3.41 9.59
CA ALA A 291 0.71 4.68 9.82
C ALA A 291 1.29 5.44 11.02
N ALA A 292 1.51 4.77 12.14
CA ALA A 292 2.10 5.37 13.35
C ALA A 292 3.52 5.91 13.10
N PHE A 293 4.40 5.10 12.52
CA PHE A 293 5.77 5.51 12.22
C PHE A 293 5.82 6.63 11.18
N MET A 294 4.99 6.58 10.14
CA MET A 294 4.90 7.64 9.15
C MET A 294 4.47 8.96 9.80
N PHE A 295 3.46 8.93 10.67
CA PHE A 295 3.00 10.12 11.40
C PHE A 295 4.08 10.72 12.31
N VAL A 296 4.77 9.88 13.09
CA VAL A 296 5.86 10.32 13.97
C VAL A 296 7.04 10.88 13.15
N ALA A 297 7.46 10.15 12.10
CA ALA A 297 8.57 10.57 11.25
C ALA A 297 8.25 11.89 10.54
N GLN A 298 7.06 12.03 9.97
CA GLN A 298 6.64 13.25 9.29
C GLN A 298 6.66 14.46 10.24
N ARG A 299 6.15 14.31 11.47
CA ARG A 299 6.21 15.38 12.49
C ARG A 299 7.64 15.76 12.85
N ARG A 300 8.49 14.77 13.15
CA ARG A 300 9.89 15.01 13.52
C ARG A 300 10.69 15.66 12.40
N ILE A 301 10.52 15.21 11.16
CA ILE A 301 11.22 15.77 10.00
C ILE A 301 10.74 17.19 9.73
N TYR A 302 9.44 17.45 9.80
CA TYR A 302 8.89 18.80 9.64
C TYR A 302 9.46 19.77 10.68
N GLU A 303 9.46 19.40 11.96
CA GLU A 303 10.04 20.21 13.04
C GLU A 303 11.54 20.46 12.84
N PHE A 304 12.28 19.43 12.44
CA PHE A 304 13.72 19.53 12.19
C PHE A 304 14.03 20.48 11.04
N VAL A 305 13.34 20.34 9.90
CA VAL A 305 13.53 21.21 8.74
C VAL A 305 13.14 22.66 9.09
N LYS A 306 12.05 22.87 9.83
CA LYS A 306 11.65 24.21 10.28
C LYS A 306 12.72 24.86 11.17
N LYS A 307 13.28 24.11 12.12
CA LYS A 307 14.40 24.59 12.96
C LYS A 307 15.63 24.96 12.12
N LEU A 308 16.00 24.13 11.14
CA LEU A 308 17.12 24.44 10.23
C LEU A 308 16.88 25.69 9.37
N VAL A 309 15.67 25.88 8.86
CA VAL A 309 15.30 27.08 8.08
C VAL A 309 15.39 28.33 8.95
N LEU A 310 14.90 28.28 10.20
CA LEU A 310 15.00 29.41 11.14
C LEU A 310 16.45 29.75 11.48
N LEU A 311 17.29 28.74 11.75
CA LEU A 311 18.73 28.93 12.02
C LEU A 311 19.47 29.51 10.80
N SER A 312 19.13 29.08 9.59
CA SER A 312 19.69 29.62 8.34
C SER A 312 19.26 31.07 8.10
N SER A 313 18.00 31.42 8.40
CA SER A 313 17.49 32.79 8.32
C SER A 313 18.18 33.73 9.32
N GLN A 314 18.37 33.27 10.56
CA GLN A 314 19.11 34.02 11.57
C GLN A 314 20.58 34.24 11.18
N ARG A 315 21.26 33.23 10.62
CA ARG A 315 22.64 33.38 10.11
C ARG A 315 22.73 34.38 8.95
N LYS A 316 21.73 34.41 8.05
CA LYS A 316 21.69 35.40 6.96
C LYS A 316 21.45 36.82 7.45
N LEU A 317 20.60 37.02 8.46
CA LEU A 317 20.36 38.32 9.07
C LEU A 317 21.60 38.86 9.80
N VAL A 318 22.35 37.99 10.48
CA VAL A 318 23.62 38.36 11.11
C VAL A 318 24.69 38.69 10.06
N ALA A 319 24.73 37.98 8.93
CA ALA A 319 25.67 38.27 7.84
C ALA A 319 25.32 39.50 6.98
N LEU A 320 24.10 40.04 7.09
CA LEU A 320 23.66 41.27 6.40
C LEU A 320 23.78 42.53 7.28
N ASN A 321 24.03 42.35 8.59
CA ASN A 321 24.22 43.43 9.57
C ASN A 321 25.69 43.64 9.95
N VAL A 322 26.63 43.11 9.17
CA VAL A 322 28.09 43.31 9.25
C VAL A 322 28.56 43.83 7.91
#